data_AF-A0AA51ZVV0-F1
#
_entry.id   AF-A0AA51ZVV0-F1
#
_cell.length_a   1.000
_cell.length_b   1.000
_cell.length_c   1.000
_cell.angle_alpha   90.00
_cell.angle_beta   90.00
_cell.angle_gamma   90.00
#
_symmetry.space_group_name_H-M   'P 1'
#
loop_
_entity.id
_entity.type
_entity.pdbx_description
1 polymer ?
#
loop_
_entity_poly.entity_id
_entity_poly.type
_entity_poly.pdbx_seq_one_letter_code
_entity_poly.pdbx_strand_id
1 'polypeptide(L)'
;MSKIDKLFKEYTKERFLKLNREQFVYIVNLFPAFRVAMSDGIIDQEEWVTVKRLAKILGDEFASDDLGEEKEENLMLIYRSEFRHLIKNLDKWQDKFLAALKDYFSENETSREFVVETMYLFASASDGVSEEENEVIEYLTKQLRLEDIVL
;
A
#
# COMPACT_ATOMS: atom_id res chain seq x y z
N MET A 1 20.48 -7.19 7.02
CA MET A 1 19.01 -7.42 7.03
C MET A 1 18.36 -6.05 7.04
N SER A 2 17.73 -5.68 5.93
CA SER A 2 17.14 -4.36 5.71
C SER A 2 15.94 -4.13 6.63
N LYS A 3 15.45 -2.88 6.72
CA LYS A 3 14.26 -2.59 7.52
C LYS A 3 13.01 -3.28 6.98
N ILE A 4 12.90 -3.41 5.66
CA ILE A 4 11.79 -4.11 5.01
C ILE A 4 11.79 -5.61 5.36
N ASP A 5 12.95 -6.26 5.46
CA ASP A 5 13.04 -7.68 5.87
C ASP A 5 12.63 -7.89 7.34
N LYS A 6 12.99 -6.94 8.21
CA LYS A 6 12.57 -6.95 9.63
C LYS A 6 11.06 -6.79 9.73
N LEU A 7 10.52 -5.81 9.00
CA LEU A 7 9.10 -5.53 8.97
C LEU A 7 8.30 -6.72 8.42
N PHE A 8 8.78 -7.35 7.34
CA PHE A 8 8.18 -8.56 6.79
C PHE A 8 8.03 -9.67 7.84
N LYS A 9 9.10 -9.97 8.58
CA LYS A 9 9.09 -11.00 9.63
C LYS A 9 8.13 -10.66 10.76
N GLU A 10 8.11 -9.40 11.18
CA GLU A 10 7.24 -8.94 12.26
C GLU A 10 5.77 -8.99 11.84
N TYR A 11 5.45 -8.40 10.70
CA TYR A 11 4.09 -8.29 10.18
C TYR A 11 3.50 -9.67 9.88
N THR A 12 4.22 -10.53 9.15
CA THR A 12 3.73 -11.88 8.83
C THR A 12 3.57 -12.78 10.06
N LYS A 13 4.41 -12.60 11.09
CA LYS A 13 4.27 -13.33 12.35
C LYS A 13 3.02 -12.91 13.11
N GLU A 14 2.70 -11.62 13.13
CA GLU A 14 1.50 -11.13 13.80
C GLU A 14 0.22 -11.51 13.03
N ARG A 15 0.27 -11.41 11.71
CA ARG A 15 -0.89 -11.60 10.84
C ARG A 15 -1.12 -13.05 10.39
N PHE A 16 -0.15 -13.94 10.64
CA PHE A 16 -0.16 -15.34 10.18
C PHE A 16 -0.38 -15.50 8.67
N LEU A 17 0.21 -14.60 7.88
CA LEU A 17 0.02 -14.56 6.43
C LEU A 17 0.99 -15.49 5.72
N LYS A 18 0.48 -16.16 4.69
CA LYS A 18 1.28 -16.91 3.72
C LYS A 18 1.62 -16.02 2.52
N LEU A 19 2.36 -14.95 2.78
CA LEU A 19 2.90 -14.08 1.74
C LEU A 19 4.40 -14.28 1.62
N ASN A 20 4.90 -14.23 0.38
CA ASN A 20 6.33 -14.11 0.15
C ASN A 20 6.79 -12.65 0.36
N ARG A 21 8.10 -12.43 0.30
CA ARG A 21 8.69 -11.10 0.54
C ARG A 21 8.24 -10.07 -0.48
N GLU A 22 8.18 -10.43 -1.76
CA GLU A 22 7.82 -9.53 -2.85
C GLU A 22 6.38 -9.05 -2.73
N GLN A 23 5.45 -9.97 -2.50
CA GLN A 23 4.04 -9.67 -2.22
C GLN A 23 3.89 -8.74 -1.01
N PHE A 24 4.71 -8.94 0.03
CA PHE A 24 4.71 -8.05 1.18
C PHE A 24 5.23 -6.65 0.85
N VAL A 25 6.29 -6.53 0.04
CA VAL A 25 6.82 -5.23 -0.38
C VAL A 25 5.76 -4.41 -1.11
N TYR A 26 4.94 -5.04 -1.97
CA TYR A 26 3.82 -4.37 -2.62
C TYR A 26 2.79 -3.82 -1.62
N ILE A 27 2.43 -4.61 -0.61
CA ILE A 27 1.54 -4.15 0.47
C ILE A 27 2.12 -2.93 1.19
N VAL A 28 3.44 -2.94 1.45
CA VAL A 28 4.11 -1.81 2.10
C VAL A 28 4.14 -0.58 1.20
N ASN A 29 4.38 -0.73 -0.10
CA ASN A 29 4.33 0.36 -1.08
C ASN A 29 2.93 0.99 -1.22
N LEU A 30 1.85 0.23 -0.98
CA LEU A 30 0.48 0.76 -1.01
C LEU A 30 0.06 1.47 0.28
N PHE A 31 0.82 1.32 1.36
CA PHE A 31 0.47 1.91 2.65
C PHE A 31 0.30 3.45 2.61
N PRO A 32 1.17 4.24 1.95
CA PRO A 32 0.97 5.68 1.80
C PRO A 32 -0.37 6.03 1.14
N ALA A 33 -0.78 5.30 0.10
CA ALA A 33 -2.06 5.51 -0.55
C ALA A 33 -3.26 5.26 0.39
N PHE A 34 -3.19 4.24 1.25
CA PHE A 34 -4.21 4.01 2.28
C PHE A 34 -4.25 5.11 3.35
N ARG A 35 -3.14 5.80 3.61
CA ARG A 35 -3.13 6.96 4.52
C ARG A 35 -3.84 8.15 3.88
N VAL A 36 -3.67 8.35 2.58
CA VAL A 36 -4.33 9.43 1.84
C VAL A 36 -5.84 9.20 1.82
N ALA A 37 -6.27 8.00 1.42
CA ALA A 37 -7.68 7.56 1.41
C ALA A 37 -8.33 7.41 2.80
N MET A 38 -7.63 7.79 3.87
CA MET A 38 -8.14 7.76 5.24
C MET A 38 -7.91 9.10 5.93
N SER A 39 -7.58 10.14 5.17
CA SER A 39 -7.30 11.48 5.68
C SER A 39 -8.52 12.10 6.39
N ASP A 40 -9.73 11.82 5.91
CA ASP A 40 -11.00 12.24 6.50
C ASP A 40 -11.50 11.30 7.64
N GLY A 41 -10.80 10.18 7.86
CA GLY A 41 -11.08 9.18 8.88
C GLY A 41 -12.15 8.13 8.51
N ILE A 42 -12.74 8.16 7.31
CA ILE A 42 -13.77 7.20 6.89
C ILE A 42 -13.61 6.82 5.41
N ILE A 43 -13.35 5.54 5.13
CA ILE A 43 -13.43 5.05 3.74
C ILE A 43 -14.88 4.98 3.26
N ASP A 44 -15.20 5.75 2.22
CA ASP A 44 -16.50 5.73 1.58
C ASP A 44 -16.68 4.56 0.59
N GLN A 45 -17.85 4.45 -0.05
CA GLN A 45 -18.11 3.34 -0.96
C GLN A 45 -17.23 3.36 -2.22
N GLU A 46 -16.87 4.53 -2.73
CA GLU A 46 -16.08 4.72 -3.95
C GLU A 46 -14.62 4.33 -3.69
N GLU A 47 -14.06 4.76 -2.56
CA GLU A 47 -12.73 4.35 -2.15
C GLU A 47 -12.65 2.83 -1.90
N TRP A 48 -13.71 2.21 -1.35
CA TRP A 48 -13.78 0.75 -1.24
C TRP A 48 -13.82 0.05 -2.61
N VAL A 49 -14.33 0.70 -3.67
CA VAL A 49 -14.23 0.17 -5.03
C VAL A 49 -12.78 0.18 -5.49
N THR A 50 -12.04 1.27 -5.26
CA THR A 50 -10.61 1.37 -5.57
C THR A 50 -9.79 0.32 -4.85
N VAL A 51 -10.00 0.12 -3.54
CA VAL A 51 -9.35 -0.94 -2.75
C VAL A 51 -9.63 -2.34 -3.33
N LYS A 52 -10.88 -2.64 -3.70
CA LYS A 52 -11.25 -3.94 -4.30
C LYS A 52 -10.59 -4.13 -5.67
N ARG A 53 -10.56 -3.08 -6.49
CA ARG A 53 -9.94 -3.13 -7.82
C ARG A 53 -8.46 -3.41 -7.72
N LEU A 54 -7.75 -2.77 -6.79
CA LEU A 54 -6.32 -3.04 -6.55
C LEU A 54 -6.06 -4.44 -6.01
N ALA A 55 -6.88 -4.91 -5.06
CA ALA A 55 -6.74 -6.28 -4.56
C ALA A 55 -6.91 -7.31 -5.69
N LYS A 56 -7.78 -7.03 -6.67
CA LYS A 56 -7.90 -7.83 -7.88
C LYS A 56 -6.65 -7.74 -8.75
N ILE A 57 -6.20 -6.54 -9.12
CA ILE A 57 -5.00 -6.34 -9.94
C ILE A 57 -3.78 -7.10 -9.37
N LEU A 58 -3.58 -7.05 -8.06
CA LEU A 58 -2.49 -7.78 -7.41
C LEU A 58 -2.73 -9.30 -7.35
N GLY A 59 -3.99 -9.72 -7.21
CA GLY A 59 -4.36 -11.12 -7.34
C GLY A 59 -3.92 -11.64 -8.71
N ASP A 60 -4.28 -10.92 -9.77
CA ASP A 60 -3.97 -11.23 -11.16
C ASP A 60 -2.44 -11.17 -11.41
N GLU A 61 -1.72 -10.15 -10.91
CA GLU A 61 -0.27 -9.99 -11.10
C GLU A 61 0.54 -11.11 -10.41
N PHE A 62 0.13 -11.53 -9.22
CA PHE A 62 0.84 -12.55 -8.44
C PHE A 62 0.33 -13.97 -8.64
N ALA A 63 -0.82 -14.15 -9.28
CA ALA A 63 -1.24 -15.43 -9.80
C ALA A 63 -0.46 -15.71 -11.09
N SER A 64 0.75 -16.28 -10.96
CA SER A 64 1.48 -16.75 -12.13
C SER A 64 0.61 -17.67 -13.00
N ASP A 65 0.81 -17.64 -14.32
CA ASP A 65 0.05 -18.41 -15.32
C ASP A 65 -0.14 -19.91 -14.97
N ASP A 66 0.77 -20.50 -14.19
CA ASP A 66 0.75 -21.91 -13.77
C ASP A 66 -0.12 -22.22 -12.52
N LEU A 67 -0.73 -21.22 -11.86
CA LEU A 67 -1.38 -21.40 -10.55
C LEU A 67 -2.89 -21.68 -10.62
N GLY A 68 -3.56 -21.36 -11.73
CA GLY A 68 -5.00 -21.57 -11.96
C GLY A 68 -5.92 -20.61 -11.21
N GLU A 69 -7.18 -20.48 -11.68
CA GLU A 69 -8.19 -19.52 -11.18
C GLU A 69 -8.44 -19.59 -9.67
N GLU A 70 -8.43 -20.80 -9.08
CA GLU A 70 -8.69 -20.99 -7.65
C GLU A 70 -7.60 -20.36 -6.75
N LYS A 71 -6.34 -20.29 -7.21
CA LYS A 71 -5.26 -19.64 -6.46
C LYS A 71 -5.26 -18.12 -6.61
N GLU A 72 -5.68 -17.62 -7.77
CA GLU A 72 -5.89 -16.19 -8.02
C GLU A 72 -6.97 -15.63 -7.10
N GLU A 73 -8.15 -16.28 -7.04
CA GLU A 73 -9.22 -15.87 -6.13
C GLU A 73 -8.77 -15.87 -4.67
N ASN A 74 -7.98 -16.88 -4.27
CA ASN A 74 -7.41 -16.95 -2.93
C ASN A 74 -6.44 -15.81 -2.63
N LEU A 75 -5.57 -15.42 -3.58
CA LEU A 75 -4.64 -14.30 -3.42
C LEU A 75 -5.38 -12.95 -3.34
N MET A 76 -6.35 -12.73 -4.22
CA MET A 76 -7.22 -11.54 -4.16
C MET A 76 -7.91 -11.42 -2.79
N LEU A 77 -8.45 -12.53 -2.27
CA LEU A 77 -9.09 -12.55 -0.96
C LEU A 77 -8.10 -12.22 0.17
N ILE A 78 -6.87 -12.73 0.10
CA ILE A 78 -5.78 -12.40 1.02
C ILE A 78 -5.49 -10.90 0.97
N TYR A 79 -5.24 -10.32 -0.21
CA TYR A 79 -4.94 -8.89 -0.34
C TYR A 79 -6.10 -8.01 0.15
N ARG A 80 -7.34 -8.36 -0.20
CA ARG A 80 -8.52 -7.63 0.26
C ARG A 80 -8.66 -7.68 1.78
N SER A 81 -8.38 -8.82 2.39
CA SER A 81 -8.36 -8.96 3.85
C SER A 81 -7.28 -8.09 4.49
N GLU A 82 -6.09 -8.07 3.89
CA GLU A 82 -4.95 -7.32 4.40
C GLU A 82 -5.10 -5.82 4.25
N PHE A 83 -5.65 -5.34 3.14
CA PHE A 83 -5.94 -3.92 2.97
C PHE A 83 -6.96 -3.45 4.00
N ARG A 84 -8.02 -4.22 4.23
CA ARG A 84 -8.99 -3.92 5.29
C ARG A 84 -8.34 -3.92 6.67
N HIS A 85 -7.41 -4.83 6.93
CA HIS A 85 -6.70 -4.84 8.21
C HIS A 85 -5.81 -3.61 8.38
N LEU A 86 -5.01 -3.28 7.37
CA LEU A 86 -4.09 -2.14 7.40
C LEU A 86 -4.83 -0.84 7.58
N ILE A 87 -5.90 -0.60 6.81
CA ILE A 87 -6.77 0.58 6.93
C ILE A 87 -7.28 0.75 8.37
N LYS A 88 -7.66 -0.35 9.04
CA LYS A 88 -8.13 -0.31 10.44
C LYS A 88 -7.01 -0.14 11.48
N ASN A 89 -5.75 -0.30 11.08
CA ASN A 89 -4.60 -0.33 11.97
C ASN A 89 -3.47 0.59 11.46
N LEU A 90 -3.80 1.64 10.71
CA LEU A 90 -2.82 2.49 10.03
C LEU A 90 -1.82 3.09 11.03
N ASP A 91 -2.31 3.63 12.13
CA ASP A 91 -1.46 4.29 13.14
C ASP A 91 -0.47 3.33 13.80
N LYS A 92 -0.89 2.08 14.03
CA LYS A 92 -0.01 1.04 14.59
C LYS A 92 1.21 0.77 13.71
N TRP A 93 1.01 0.81 12.39
CA TRP A 93 1.99 0.36 11.41
C TRP A 93 2.78 1.51 10.77
N GLN A 94 2.26 2.74 10.84
CA GLN A 94 2.79 3.90 10.13
C GLN A 94 4.31 4.06 10.26
N ASP A 95 4.82 4.25 11.47
CA ASP A 95 6.22 4.59 11.66
C ASP A 95 7.15 3.49 11.13
N LYS A 96 6.75 2.22 11.29
CA LYS A 96 7.53 1.07 10.80
C LYS A 96 7.48 0.97 9.29
N PHE A 97 6.32 1.18 8.68
CA PHE A 97 6.13 1.13 7.23
C PHE A 97 6.88 2.28 6.56
N LEU A 98 6.72 3.52 7.01
CA LEU A 98 7.42 4.68 6.45
C LEU A 98 8.93 4.56 6.62
N ALA A 99 9.41 4.08 7.77
CA ALA A 99 10.83 3.86 7.99
C ALA A 99 11.41 2.76 7.08
N ALA A 100 10.63 1.72 6.78
CA ALA A 100 11.02 0.65 5.87
C ALA A 100 11.02 1.10 4.41
N LEU A 101 9.99 1.86 3.98
CA LEU A 101 9.91 2.43 2.63
C LEU A 101 11.08 3.38 2.36
N LYS A 102 11.37 4.29 3.29
CA LYS A 102 12.48 5.24 3.15
C LYS A 102 13.83 4.55 2.96
N ASP A 103 14.06 3.44 3.66
CA ASP A 103 15.26 2.60 3.52
C ASP A 103 15.25 1.89 2.15
N TYR A 104 14.11 1.32 1.79
CA TYR A 104 13.92 0.55 0.55
C TYR A 104 14.11 1.40 -0.72
N PHE A 105 13.63 2.64 -0.72
CA PHE A 105 13.73 3.56 -1.86
C PHE A 105 15.16 3.96 -2.23
N SER A 106 16.11 3.86 -1.29
CA SER A 106 17.52 4.14 -1.59
C SER A 106 18.14 3.18 -2.61
N GLU A 107 17.52 2.00 -2.79
CA GLU A 107 17.98 0.96 -3.70
C GLU A 107 16.94 0.62 -4.79
N ASN A 108 15.73 1.23 -4.74
CA ASN A 108 14.58 0.85 -5.59
C ASN A 108 13.80 2.10 -6.05
N GLU A 109 14.33 2.79 -7.06
CA GLU A 109 13.78 4.04 -7.57
C GLU A 109 12.35 3.89 -8.13
N THR A 110 12.08 2.84 -8.92
CA THR A 110 10.74 2.57 -9.49
C THR A 110 9.66 2.42 -8.42
N SER A 111 10.02 1.98 -7.20
CA SER A 111 9.05 1.91 -6.11
C SER A 111 8.64 3.29 -5.59
N ARG A 112 9.49 4.31 -5.75
CA ARG A 112 9.17 5.70 -5.38
C ARG A 112 8.07 6.25 -6.29
N GLU A 113 8.23 6.07 -7.60
CA GLU A 113 7.25 6.47 -8.62
C GLU A 113 5.91 5.78 -8.38
N PHE A 114 5.93 4.45 -8.19
CA PHE A 114 4.73 3.67 -7.88
C PHE A 114 3.99 4.18 -6.62
N VAL A 115 4.72 4.54 -5.56
CA VAL A 115 4.10 5.10 -4.34
C VAL A 115 3.45 6.46 -4.61
N VAL A 116 4.07 7.33 -5.40
CA VAL A 116 3.48 8.62 -5.78
C VAL A 116 2.22 8.41 -6.63
N GLU A 117 2.31 7.59 -7.68
CA GLU A 117 1.18 7.29 -8.56
C GLU A 117 -0.01 6.71 -7.80
N THR A 118 0.25 5.79 -6.86
CA THR A 118 -0.82 5.16 -6.07
C THR A 118 -1.42 6.11 -5.04
N MET A 119 -0.65 7.04 -4.44
CA MET A 119 -1.22 8.08 -3.59
C MET A 119 -2.23 8.94 -4.36
N TYR A 120 -1.85 9.40 -5.56
CA TYR A 120 -2.74 10.21 -6.39
C TYR A 120 -3.92 9.42 -6.97
N LEU A 121 -3.73 8.14 -7.31
CA LEU A 121 -4.82 7.27 -7.79
C LEU A 121 -5.96 7.16 -6.77
N PHE A 122 -5.63 7.06 -5.48
CA PHE A 122 -6.63 7.03 -4.42
C PHE A 122 -7.23 8.40 -4.17
N ALA A 123 -6.39 9.44 -4.09
CA ALA A 123 -6.83 10.80 -3.86
C ALA A 123 -7.75 11.34 -4.96
N SER A 124 -7.55 10.87 -6.19
CA SER A 124 -8.40 11.24 -7.35
C SER A 124 -9.50 10.22 -7.62
N ALA A 125 -9.75 9.27 -6.71
CA ALA A 125 -10.84 8.30 -6.88
C ALA A 125 -12.22 8.98 -6.70
N SER A 126 -12.26 10.08 -5.95
CA SER A 126 -13.38 11.01 -5.77
C SER A 126 -13.36 12.15 -6.80
N ASP A 127 -14.28 13.12 -6.66
CA ASP A 127 -14.39 14.36 -7.47
C ASP A 127 -13.19 15.33 -7.28
N GLY A 128 -11.96 14.83 -7.43
CA GLY A 128 -10.71 15.54 -7.20
C GLY A 128 -10.08 15.25 -5.83
N VAL A 129 -8.89 15.81 -5.61
CA VAL A 129 -8.12 15.69 -4.36
C VAL A 129 -8.55 16.79 -3.40
N SER A 130 -9.00 16.40 -2.21
CA SER A 130 -9.37 17.30 -1.11
C SER A 130 -8.17 18.01 -0.48
N GLU A 131 -8.43 18.99 0.40
CA GLU A 131 -7.37 19.69 1.14
C GLU A 131 -6.69 18.74 2.12
N GLU A 132 -7.47 17.92 2.84
CA GLU A 132 -7.00 16.93 3.80
C GLU A 132 -6.11 15.86 3.14
N GLU A 133 -6.49 15.37 1.96
CA GLU A 133 -5.66 14.43 1.20
C GLU A 133 -4.35 15.06 0.74
N ASN A 134 -4.39 16.31 0.27
CA ASN A 134 -3.18 17.04 -0.12
C ASN A 134 -2.22 17.24 1.06
N GLU A 135 -2.73 17.59 2.25
CA GLU A 135 -1.91 17.69 3.46
C GLU A 135 -1.21 16.37 3.79
N VAL A 136 -1.92 15.25 3.66
CA VAL A 136 -1.35 13.91 3.89
C VAL A 136 -0.33 13.55 2.80
N ILE A 137 -0.62 13.85 1.53
CA ILE A 137 0.33 13.64 0.41
C ILE A 137 1.61 14.44 0.65
N GLU A 138 1.50 15.72 1.00
CA GLU A 138 2.67 16.56 1.31
C GLU A 138 3.48 16.02 2.49
N TYR A 139 2.80 15.61 3.56
CA TYR A 139 3.44 15.00 4.72
C TYR A 139 4.22 13.74 4.33
N LEU A 140 3.57 12.81 3.61
CA LEU A 140 4.17 11.54 3.18
C LEU A 140 5.34 11.78 2.22
N THR A 141 5.20 12.74 1.29
CA THR A 141 6.24 13.15 0.35
C THR A 141 7.50 13.59 1.09
N LYS A 142 7.36 14.46 2.10
CA LYS A 142 8.48 14.91 2.95
C LYS A 142 9.07 13.76 3.78
N GLN A 143 8.23 12.90 4.37
CA GLN A 143 8.70 11.77 5.18
C GLN A 143 9.53 10.77 4.36
N LEU A 144 9.07 10.47 3.15
CA LEU A 144 9.64 9.48 2.24
C LEU A 144 10.70 10.04 1.30
N ARG A 145 10.89 11.36 1.28
CA ARG A 145 11.83 12.09 0.39
C ARG A 145 11.47 11.89 -1.09
N LEU A 146 10.27 12.30 -1.47
CA LEU A 146 9.69 12.16 -2.82
C LEU A 146 9.50 13.51 -3.53
N GLU A 147 10.07 14.60 -3.00
CA GLU A 147 9.88 15.97 -3.49
C GLU A 147 10.42 16.20 -4.92
N ASP A 148 11.34 15.36 -5.38
CA ASP A 148 11.88 15.36 -6.74
C ASP A 148 10.95 14.70 -7.77
N ILE A 149 9.92 13.98 -7.32
CA ILE A 149 8.96 13.26 -8.18
C ILE A 149 7.62 14.00 -8.23
N VAL A 150 7.20 14.57 -7.09
CA VAL A 150 5.95 15.31 -6.97
C VAL A 150 6.16 16.74 -7.48
N LEU A 151 5.64 17.03 -8.69
CA LEU A 151 5.76 18.33 -9.37
C LEU A 151 4.83 19.40 -8.78
#